data_AF-A0A848ZLQ1-F1
#
_entry.id   AF-A0A848ZLQ1-F1
#
_cell.length_a   1.000
_cell.length_b   1.000
_cell.length_c   1.000
_cell.angle_alpha   90.00
_cell.angle_beta   90.00
_cell.angle_gamma   90.00
#
_symmetry.space_group_name_H-M   'P 1'
#
loop_
_entity.id
_entity.type
_entity.pdbx_description
1 polymer ?
#
loop_
_entity_poly.entity_id
_entity_poly.type
_entity_poly.pdbx_seq_one_letter_code
_entity_poly.pdbx_strand_id
1 'polypeptide(L)' 'EKFAFDLFIEAQNILGQNIPRPPEYGLNRDATGVIVQPQSLVEISSESSQIIPSIGIVIDF' A
#
# COMPACT_ATOMS: atom_id res chain seq x y z
N GLU A 1 -31.03 -4.65 -26.79
CA GLU A 1 -29.94 -4.07 -25.98
C GLU A 1 -28.91 -5.16 -25.72
N LYS A 2 -27.61 -4.84 -25.79
CA LYS A 2 -26.55 -5.82 -25.56
C LYS A 2 -25.79 -5.37 -24.32
N PHE A 3 -26.01 -6.08 -23.23
CA PHE A 3 -25.28 -5.89 -21.99
C PHE A 3 -24.07 -6.82 -21.95
N ALA A 4 -22.91 -6.31 -21.55
CA ALA A 4 -21.72 -7.12 -21.28
C ALA A 4 -21.11 -6.77 -19.92
N PHE A 5 -20.51 -7.78 -19.28
CA PHE A 5 -19.86 -7.68 -17.98
C PHE A 5 -18.56 -8.47 -18.01
N ASP A 6 -17.45 -7.84 -17.63
CA ASP A 6 -16.15 -8.49 -17.47
C ASP A 6 -15.60 -8.28 -16.05
N LEU A 7 -15.01 -9.33 -15.49
CA LEU A 7 -14.35 -9.34 -14.18
C LEU A 7 -12.89 -9.75 -14.34
N PHE A 8 -11.98 -8.93 -13.81
CA PHE A 8 -10.54 -9.17 -13.78
C PHE A 8 -10.08 -9.35 -12.35
N ILE A 9 -9.29 -10.39 -12.09
CA ILE A 9 -8.63 -10.64 -10.81
C ILE A 9 -7.15 -10.82 -11.11
N GLU A 10 -6.30 -10.03 -10.45
CA GLU A 10 -4.86 -10.05 -10.67
C GLU A 10 -4.13 -9.99 -9.33
N ALA A 11 -2.92 -10.58 -9.30
CA ALA A 11 -1.98 -10.45 -8.20
C ALA A 11 -0.61 -10.10 -8.77
N GLN A 12 -0.09 -8.94 -8.38
CA GLN A 12 1.24 -8.46 -8.76
C GLN A 12 2.25 -8.74 -7.64
N ASN A 13 3.53 -8.69 -7.98
CA ASN A 13 4.63 -8.97 -7.06
C ASN A 13 4.59 -10.36 -6.39
N ILE A 14 4.13 -11.38 -7.11
CA ILE A 14 4.04 -12.77 -6.61
C ILE A 14 5.38 -13.34 -6.11
N LEU A 15 6.51 -12.81 -6.59
CA LEU A 15 7.86 -13.22 -6.18
C LEU A 15 8.42 -12.42 -5.00
N GLY A 16 7.60 -11.56 -4.36
CA GLY A 16 8.02 -10.78 -3.20
C GLY A 16 9.27 -9.94 -3.48
N GLN A 17 9.33 -9.28 -4.63
CA GLN A 17 10.43 -8.38 -4.92
C GLN A 17 10.28 -7.12 -4.05
N ASN A 18 11.41 -6.57 -3.60
CA ASN A 18 11.44 -5.30 -2.90
C ASN A 18 11.18 -4.19 -3.92
N ILE A 19 9.94 -3.68 -3.95
CA ILE A 19 9.54 -2.61 -4.86
C ILE A 19 9.77 -1.27 -4.17
N PRO A 20 10.53 -0.33 -4.79
CA PRO A 20 10.74 0.99 -4.22
C PRO A 20 9.39 1.70 -3.98
N ARG A 21 9.19 2.17 -2.75
CA ARG A 21 8.05 2.99 -2.37
C ARG A 21 8.56 4.31 -1.80
N PRO A 22 7.76 5.40 -1.90
CA PRO A 22 8.09 6.62 -1.18
C PRO A 22 8.26 6.32 0.32
N PRO A 23 9.29 6.84 0.98
CA PRO A 23 9.45 6.70 2.42
C PRO A 23 8.28 7.37 3.14
N GLU A 24 7.72 6.68 4.12
CA GLU A 24 6.67 7.21 4.99
C GLU A 24 7.31 7.73 6.27
N TYR A 25 6.78 8.82 6.82
CA TYR A 25 7.31 9.44 8.03
C TYR A 25 6.22 9.61 9.08
N GLY A 26 6.57 9.30 10.33
CA GLY A 26 5.73 9.49 11.50
C GLY A 26 6.36 10.45 12.50
N LEU A 27 5.56 10.99 13.42
CA LEU A 27 6.09 11.73 14.56
C LEU A 27 6.92 10.79 15.44
N ASN A 28 8.09 11.26 15.86
CA ASN A 28 8.92 10.55 16.82
C ASN A 28 8.19 10.43 18.17
N ARG A 29 8.03 9.19 18.64
CA ARG A 29 7.35 8.86 19.89
C ARG A 29 8.25 7.99 20.75
N ASP A 30 8.18 8.20 22.06
CA ASP A 30 8.87 7.35 23.03
C ASP A 30 8.15 6.00 23.23
N ALA A 31 8.72 5.14 24.06
CA ALA A 31 8.18 3.81 24.36
C ALA A 31 6.79 3.83 25.03
N THR A 32 6.33 4.98 25.53
CA THR A 32 5.00 5.17 26.11
C THR A 32 4.00 5.75 25.10
N GLY A 33 4.46 6.06 23.88
CA GLY A 33 3.64 6.61 22.80
C GLY A 33 3.54 8.14 22.80
N VAL A 34 4.25 8.84 23.68
CA VAL A 34 4.24 10.31 23.78
C VAL A 34 5.19 10.90 22.74
N ILE A 35 4.77 12.01 22.11
CA ILE A 35 5.59 12.72 21.10
C ILE A 35 6.82 13.34 21.77
N VAL A 36 8.00 13.02 21.23
CA VAL A 36 9.27 13.59 21.69
C VAL A 36 9.37 15.05 21.25
N GLN A 37 9.78 15.94 22.17
CA GLN A 37 10.01 17.37 21.88
C GLN A 37 11.52 17.71 21.81
N PRO A 38 11.97 18.58 20.89
CA PRO A 38 11.18 19.19 19.81
C PRO A 38 10.70 18.16 18.78
N GLN A 39 9.56 18.46 18.13
CA GLN A 39 8.93 17.53 17.19
C GLN A 39 9.90 17.17 16.05
N SER A 40 10.03 15.88 15.79
CA SER A 40 10.82 15.35 14.68
C SER A 40 10.06 14.24 13.97
N LEU A 41 10.42 14.03 12.71
CA LEU A 41 9.91 12.95 11.88
C LEU A 41 10.92 11.79 11.87
N VAL A 42 10.42 10.57 11.96
CA VAL A 42 11.18 9.34 11.79
C VAL A 42 10.55 8.52 10.67
N GLU A 43 11.40 7.88 9.88
CA GLU A 43 10.94 7.00 8.81
C GLU A 43 10.23 5.77 9.39
N ILE A 44 9.09 5.42 8.81
CA ILE A 44 8.32 4.23 9.17
C ILE A 44 8.83 3.09 8.30
N SER A 45 9.37 2.04 8.92
CA SER A 45 9.75 0.82 8.21
C SER A 45 8.49 0.18 7.63
N SER A 46 8.39 0.14 6.31
CA SER A 46 7.33 -0.57 5.60
C SER A 46 7.89 -1.81 4.90
N GLU A 47 7.12 -2.90 4.92
CA GLU A 47 7.45 -4.12 4.19
C GLU A 47 7.15 -3.90 2.70
N SER A 48 8.19 -3.80 1.88
CA SER A 48 8.10 -3.51 0.45
C SER A 48 7.97 -4.76 -0.44
N SER A 49 7.95 -5.95 0.18
CA SER A 49 7.91 -7.27 -0.47
C SER A 49 6.50 -7.88 -0.58
N GLN A 50 5.45 -7.09 -0.40
CA GLN A 50 4.08 -7.61 -0.33
C GLN A 50 3.49 -7.91 -1.73
N ILE A 51 2.69 -8.99 -1.83
CA ILE A 51 1.84 -9.28 -2.99
C ILE A 51 0.73 -8.23 -3.09
N ILE A 52 0.49 -7.71 -4.29
CA ILE A 52 -0.46 -6.62 -4.53
C ILE A 52 -1.66 -7.17 -5.31
N PRO A 53 -2.82 -7.43 -4.67
CA PRO A 53 -4.02 -7.89 -5.37
C PRO A 53 -4.76 -6.72 -6.04
N SER A 54 -5.35 -6.98 -7.19
CA SER A 54 -6.20 -6.04 -7.94
C SER A 54 -7.48 -6.74 -8.43
N ILE A 55 -8.58 -5.98 -8.44
CA ILE A 55 -9.87 -6.39 -8.99
C ILE A 55 -10.36 -5.31 -9.96
N GLY A 56 -10.74 -5.71 -11.16
CA GLY A 56 -11.26 -4.83 -12.21
C GLY A 56 -12.64 -5.28 -12.67
N ILE A 57 -13.54 -4.33 -12.93
CA ILE A 57 -14.90 -4.61 -13.41
C ILE A 57 -15.16 -3.71 -14.61
N VAL A 58 -15.68 -4.29 -15.70
CA VAL A 58 -16.15 -3.56 -16.89
C VAL A 58 -17.63 -3.89 -17.12
N ILE A 59 -18.42 -2.86 -17.42
CA ILE A 59 -19.84 -2.96 -17.74
C ILE A 59 -20.08 -2.18 -19.04
N ASP A 60 -20.64 -2.83 -20.05
CA ASP A 60 -20.98 -2.24 -21.36
C ASP A 60 -22.50 -2.37 -21.60
N PHE A 61 -23.12 -1.34 -22.18
CA PHE A 61 -24.57 -1.22 -22.34
C PHE A 61 -24.98 -0.59 -23.68
#